data_AF-A0A6P2A6G3-F1
#
_entry.id   AF-A0A6P2A6G3-F1
#
_cell.length_a   1.000
_cell.length_b   1.000
_cell.length_c   1.000
_cell.angle_alpha   90.00
_cell.angle_beta   90.00
_cell.angle_gamma   90.00
#
_symmetry.space_group_name_H-M   'P 1'
#
loop_
_entity.id
_entity.type
_entity.pdbx_description
1 polymer ?
#
loop_
_entity_poly.entity_id
_entity_poly.type
_entity_poly.pdbx_seq_one_letter_code
_entity_poly.pdbx_strand_id
1 'polypeptide(L)'
;MSDQKTGPAPGPRMAAAARITGVGILLVGVGLAFIGMGLFMFNMGRDMSTMTKAVTQMGLDVSTMAEDMTFMAGRMDVMAESMVEGQAGMSSDFERVRVGMETMGADVRNMSENMNDLALNIRGMAGNMGTMNDSMSQMNQSMATMTGTMGRMSVDINRFTRPESLMPMSPFR
;
A
#
# COMPACT_ATOMS: atom_id res chain seq x y z
N MET A 1 54.91 -44.27 106.74
CA MET A 1 53.63 -44.49 107.46
C MET A 1 52.73 -43.30 107.18
N SER A 2 51.64 -43.49 106.43
CA SER A 2 50.33 -42.82 106.57
C SER A 2 49.47 -43.13 105.34
N ASP A 3 48.42 -43.89 105.59
CA ASP A 3 47.45 -44.47 104.66
C ASP A 3 46.68 -43.47 103.80
N GLN A 4 46.54 -43.79 102.51
CA GLN A 4 45.64 -43.13 101.57
C GLN A 4 44.25 -43.78 101.66
N LYS A 5 43.31 -43.07 102.29
CA LYS A 5 41.92 -43.49 102.50
C LYS A 5 41.12 -43.36 101.20
N THR A 6 41.03 -44.43 100.42
CA THR A 6 40.14 -44.52 99.26
C THR A 6 38.69 -44.76 99.71
N GLY A 7 37.79 -43.84 99.34
CA GLY A 7 36.35 -43.99 99.55
C GLY A 7 35.75 -45.19 98.79
N PRO A 8 34.61 -45.73 99.25
CA PRO A 8 34.05 -46.97 98.72
C PRO A 8 33.56 -46.82 97.27
N ALA A 9 33.99 -47.76 96.43
CA ALA A 9 33.56 -47.90 95.05
C ALA A 9 32.06 -48.24 94.96
N PRO A 10 31.31 -47.67 93.99
CA PRO A 10 29.90 -47.98 93.80
C PRO A 10 29.71 -49.45 93.41
N GLY A 11 28.78 -50.13 94.11
CA GLY A 11 28.55 -51.56 93.98
C GLY A 11 28.01 -52.02 92.61
N PRO A 12 28.15 -53.32 92.28
CA PRO A 12 27.92 -53.91 90.95
C PRO A 12 26.49 -53.77 90.40
N ARG A 13 25.52 -53.39 91.23
CA ARG A 13 24.13 -53.16 90.80
C ARG A 13 23.91 -51.81 90.08
N MET A 14 24.73 -50.79 90.36
CA MET A 14 24.63 -49.50 89.68
C MET A 14 25.22 -49.51 88.26
N ALA A 15 26.26 -50.31 88.02
CA ALA A 15 26.89 -50.43 86.71
C ALA A 15 26.02 -51.21 85.69
N ALA A 16 25.25 -52.22 86.16
CA ALA A 16 24.34 -52.98 85.30
C ALA A 16 23.10 -52.17 84.88
N ALA A 17 22.54 -51.38 85.79
CA ALA A 17 21.43 -50.48 85.48
C ALA A 17 21.84 -49.41 84.45
N ALA A 18 23.01 -48.78 84.62
CA ALA A 18 23.52 -47.78 83.67
C ALA A 18 23.76 -48.34 82.26
N ARG A 19 24.20 -49.61 82.14
CA ARG A 19 24.40 -50.27 80.83
C ARG A 19 23.07 -50.59 80.12
N ILE A 20 22.05 -51.04 80.85
CA ILE A 20 20.72 -51.30 80.28
C ILE A 20 20.06 -49.99 79.84
N THR A 21 20.17 -48.92 80.64
CA THR A 21 19.67 -47.59 80.27
C THR A 21 20.42 -47.01 79.08
N GLY A 22 21.75 -47.19 79.00
CA GLY A 22 22.56 -46.75 77.87
C GLY A 22 22.23 -47.46 76.56
N VAL A 23 21.97 -48.77 76.59
CA VAL A 23 21.55 -49.55 75.40
C VAL A 23 20.16 -49.15 74.93
N GLY A 24 19.22 -48.90 75.86
CA GLY A 24 17.88 -48.41 75.52
C GLY A 24 17.89 -47.05 74.81
N ILE A 25 18.70 -46.10 75.31
CA ILE A 25 18.87 -44.78 74.69
C ILE A 25 19.51 -44.90 73.30
N LEU A 26 20.49 -45.78 73.13
CA LEU A 26 21.17 -45.99 71.85
C LEU A 26 20.21 -46.55 70.78
N LEU A 27 19.37 -47.52 71.14
CA LEU A 27 18.36 -48.07 70.23
C LEU A 27 17.30 -47.03 69.82
N VAL A 28 16.87 -46.17 70.76
CA VAL A 28 15.96 -45.05 70.45
C VAL A 28 16.64 -44.04 69.52
N GLY A 29 17.91 -43.69 69.77
CA GLY A 29 18.68 -42.80 68.90
C GLY A 29 18.84 -43.34 67.48
N VAL A 30 19.11 -44.65 67.34
CA VAL A 30 19.20 -45.32 66.03
C VAL A 30 17.84 -45.33 65.33
N GLY A 31 16.74 -45.65 66.04
CA GLY A 31 15.39 -45.62 65.47
C GLY A 31 14.99 -44.23 64.97
N LEU A 32 15.29 -43.17 65.74
CA LEU A 32 15.04 -41.79 65.34
C LEU A 32 15.90 -41.36 64.14
N ALA A 33 17.16 -41.80 64.05
CA ALA A 33 18.01 -41.54 62.90
C ALA A 33 17.46 -42.20 61.62
N PHE A 34 16.97 -43.44 61.69
CA PHE A 34 16.30 -44.10 60.55
C PHE A 34 15.01 -43.40 60.12
N ILE A 35 14.21 -42.90 61.07
CA ILE A 35 13.02 -42.10 60.76
C ILE A 35 13.42 -40.79 60.08
N GLY A 36 14.45 -40.11 60.58
CA GLY A 36 14.97 -38.87 59.98
C GLY A 36 15.49 -39.08 58.55
N MET A 37 16.24 -40.17 58.31
CA MET A 37 16.69 -40.55 56.96
C MET A 37 15.54 -40.94 56.03
N GLY A 38 14.54 -41.68 56.53
CA GLY A 38 13.36 -42.05 55.75
C GLY A 38 12.54 -40.83 55.30
N LEU A 39 12.35 -39.84 56.19
CA LEU A 39 11.68 -38.57 55.85
C LEU A 39 12.49 -37.74 54.85
N PHE A 40 13.81 -37.72 54.98
CA PHE A 40 14.69 -37.03 54.04
C PHE A 40 14.65 -37.67 52.63
N MET A 41 14.71 -39.00 52.56
CA MET A 41 14.57 -39.74 51.29
C MET A 41 13.19 -39.51 50.65
N PHE A 42 12.13 -39.43 51.46
CA PHE A 42 10.78 -39.10 50.97
C PHE A 42 10.71 -37.69 50.37
N ASN A 43 11.30 -36.68 51.04
CA ASN A 43 11.38 -35.32 50.51
C ASN A 43 12.19 -35.23 49.22
N MET A 44 13.37 -35.88 49.15
CA MET A 44 14.16 -35.93 47.91
C MET A 44 13.43 -36.66 46.78
N GLY A 45 12.71 -37.74 47.08
CA GLY A 45 11.88 -38.43 46.09
C GLY A 45 10.77 -37.54 45.53
N ARG A 46 10.16 -36.71 46.38
CA ARG A 46 9.14 -35.73 45.97
C ARG A 46 9.73 -34.63 45.08
N ASP A 47 10.90 -34.11 45.45
CA ASP A 47 11.59 -33.06 44.67
C ASP A 47 12.05 -33.59 43.31
N MET A 48 12.59 -34.80 43.26
CA MET A 48 12.94 -35.47 42.00
C MET A 48 11.70 -35.71 41.13
N SER A 49 10.55 -36.05 41.72
CA SER A 49 9.28 -36.18 40.98
C SER A 49 8.83 -34.85 40.38
N THR A 50 8.93 -33.74 41.13
CA THR A 50 8.62 -32.40 40.63
C THR A 50 9.55 -31.99 39.49
N MET A 51 10.85 -32.27 39.63
CA MET A 51 11.84 -31.98 38.60
C MET A 51 11.61 -32.82 37.32
N THR A 52 11.30 -34.11 37.47
CA THR A 52 10.93 -34.97 36.32
C THR A 52 9.73 -34.42 35.57
N LYS A 53 8.68 -33.96 36.28
CA LYS A 53 7.51 -33.34 35.63
C LYS A 53 7.88 -32.05 34.90
N ALA A 54 8.72 -31.21 35.50
CA ALA A 54 9.19 -29.98 34.87
C ALA A 54 10.00 -30.28 33.60
N VAL A 55 10.91 -31.26 33.63
CA VAL A 55 11.69 -31.66 32.46
C VAL A 55 10.80 -32.25 31.36
N THR A 56 9.83 -33.10 31.70
CA THR A 56 8.86 -33.62 30.74
C THR A 56 8.06 -32.49 30.10
N GLN A 57 7.63 -31.51 30.89
CA GLN A 57 6.90 -30.35 30.38
C GLN A 57 7.77 -29.49 29.45
N MET A 58 9.03 -29.23 29.81
CA MET A 58 9.97 -28.54 28.93
C MET A 58 10.19 -29.31 27.61
N GLY A 59 10.22 -30.64 27.65
CA GLY A 59 10.29 -31.45 26.43
C GLY A 59 9.08 -31.27 25.51
N LEU A 60 7.87 -31.19 26.07
CA LEU A 60 6.64 -30.89 25.33
C LEU A 60 6.63 -29.46 24.78
N ASP A 61 7.10 -28.49 25.57
CA ASP A 61 7.20 -27.09 25.13
C ASP A 61 8.19 -26.96 23.97
N VAL A 62 9.36 -27.61 24.04
CA VAL A 62 10.34 -27.63 22.94
C VAL A 62 9.77 -28.31 21.69
N SER A 63 9.00 -29.38 21.85
CA SER A 63 8.31 -30.04 20.72
C SER A 63 7.33 -29.09 20.04
N THR A 64 6.53 -28.37 20.84
CA THR A 64 5.58 -27.37 20.33
C THR A 64 6.31 -26.24 19.62
N MET A 65 7.42 -25.75 20.18
CA MET A 65 8.24 -24.73 19.54
C MET A 65 8.83 -25.19 18.20
N ALA A 66 9.23 -26.46 18.09
CA ALA A 66 9.74 -27.01 16.84
C ALA A 66 8.65 -27.07 15.75
N GLU A 67 7.42 -27.43 16.14
CA GLU A 67 6.26 -27.39 15.26
C GLU A 67 5.93 -25.96 14.81
N ASP A 68 5.91 -25.00 15.76
CA ASP A 68 5.70 -23.58 15.47
C ASP A 68 6.76 -23.03 14.52
N MET A 69 8.05 -23.36 14.72
CA MET A 69 9.13 -22.95 13.82
C MET A 69 8.95 -23.53 12.41
N THR A 70 8.51 -24.79 12.31
CA THR A 70 8.23 -25.43 11.01
C THR A 70 7.08 -24.74 10.30
N PHE A 71 6.02 -24.40 11.04
CA PHE A 71 4.88 -23.68 10.51
C PHE A 71 5.23 -22.25 10.08
N MET A 72 6.05 -21.55 10.88
CA MET A 72 6.57 -20.23 10.52
C MET A 72 7.43 -20.29 9.25
N ALA A 73 8.31 -21.29 9.12
CA ALA A 73 9.11 -21.48 7.91
C ALA A 73 8.22 -21.67 6.68
N GLY A 74 7.17 -22.47 6.77
CA GLY A 74 6.20 -22.63 5.68
C GLY A 74 5.48 -21.33 5.32
N ARG A 75 5.09 -20.50 6.31
CA ARG A 75 4.50 -19.17 6.03
C ARG A 75 5.50 -18.22 5.35
N MET A 76 6.77 -18.27 5.75
CA MET A 76 7.82 -17.45 5.13
C MET A 76 8.06 -17.87 3.67
N ASP A 77 7.98 -19.17 3.37
CA ASP A 77 8.10 -19.68 2.00
C ASP A 77 6.97 -19.17 1.10
N VAL A 78 5.71 -19.28 1.56
CA VAL A 78 4.54 -18.73 0.84
C VAL A 78 4.65 -17.21 0.67
N MET A 79 5.15 -16.50 1.69
CA MET A 79 5.37 -15.06 1.59
C MET A 79 6.44 -14.73 0.53
N ALA A 80 7.54 -15.49 0.49
CA ALA A 80 8.59 -15.31 -0.50
C ALA A 80 8.07 -15.57 -1.92
N GLU A 81 7.31 -16.63 -2.13
CA GLU A 81 6.66 -16.95 -3.41
C GLU A 81 5.70 -15.83 -3.83
N SER A 82 4.83 -15.38 -2.92
CA SER A 82 3.90 -14.28 -3.17
C SER A 82 4.61 -12.96 -3.51
N MET A 83 5.76 -12.67 -2.88
CA MET A 83 6.56 -11.49 -3.22
C MET A 83 7.17 -11.60 -4.62
N VAL A 84 7.62 -12.80 -5.02
CA VAL A 84 8.17 -13.04 -6.37
C VAL A 84 7.07 -12.93 -7.43
N GLU A 85 5.91 -13.55 -7.22
CA GLU A 85 4.76 -13.42 -8.11
C GLU A 85 4.26 -11.97 -8.19
N GLY A 86 4.21 -11.28 -7.05
CA GLY A 86 3.87 -9.86 -6.99
C GLY A 86 4.83 -9.00 -7.81
N GLN A 87 6.14 -9.26 -7.73
CA GLN A 87 7.14 -8.57 -8.55
C GLN A 87 6.98 -8.85 -10.05
N ALA A 88 6.71 -10.11 -10.43
CA ALA A 88 6.45 -10.48 -11.81
C ALA A 88 5.18 -9.78 -12.34
N GLY A 89 4.10 -9.79 -11.58
CA GLY A 89 2.86 -9.08 -11.90
C GLY A 89 3.08 -7.58 -12.09
N MET A 90 3.78 -6.94 -11.14
CA MET A 90 4.13 -5.53 -11.24
C MET A 90 4.97 -5.22 -12.48
N SER A 91 5.93 -6.10 -12.84
CA SER A 91 6.76 -5.89 -14.05
C SER A 91 5.92 -5.92 -15.33
N SER A 92 4.96 -6.84 -15.43
CA SER A 92 4.00 -6.90 -16.54
C SER A 92 3.10 -5.66 -16.58
N ASP A 93 2.66 -5.18 -15.42
CA ASP A 93 1.83 -3.97 -15.36
C ASP A 93 2.63 -2.73 -15.79
N PHE A 94 3.91 -2.61 -15.40
CA PHE A 94 4.79 -1.53 -15.89
C PHE A 94 5.02 -1.60 -17.39
N GLU A 95 5.17 -2.79 -17.96
CA GLU A 95 5.29 -2.95 -19.41
C GLU A 95 4.01 -2.48 -20.12
N ARG A 96 2.83 -2.86 -19.60
CA ARG A 96 1.54 -2.40 -20.14
C ARG A 96 1.36 -0.89 -20.03
N VAL A 97 1.75 -0.29 -18.91
CA VAL A 97 1.73 1.17 -18.72
C VAL A 97 2.64 1.85 -19.73
N ARG A 98 3.86 1.33 -19.93
CA ARG A 98 4.81 1.87 -20.92
C ARG A 98 4.23 1.85 -22.34
N VAL A 99 3.67 0.70 -22.76
CA VAL A 99 3.02 0.58 -24.07
C VAL A 99 1.84 1.55 -24.19
N GLY A 100 1.02 1.66 -23.14
CA GLY A 100 -0.07 2.63 -23.10
C GLY A 100 0.41 4.08 -23.28
N MET A 101 1.49 4.47 -22.60
CA MET A 101 2.10 5.80 -22.73
C MET A 101 2.67 6.05 -24.13
N GLU A 102 3.25 5.02 -24.77
CA GLU A 102 3.76 5.13 -26.14
C GLU A 102 2.62 5.37 -27.14
N THR A 103 1.53 4.62 -27.02
CA THR A 103 0.30 4.82 -27.82
C THR A 103 -0.27 6.21 -27.61
N MET A 104 -0.43 6.65 -26.35
CA MET A 104 -0.89 8.00 -26.05
C MET A 104 0.03 9.08 -26.64
N GLY A 105 1.34 8.85 -26.61
CA GLY A 105 2.32 9.75 -27.23
C GLY A 105 2.14 9.84 -28.75
N ALA A 106 1.85 8.72 -29.41
CA ALA A 106 1.54 8.69 -30.84
C ALA A 106 0.21 9.42 -31.15
N ASP A 107 -0.83 9.19 -30.35
CA ASP A 107 -2.13 9.85 -30.51
C ASP A 107 -2.01 11.38 -30.37
N VAL A 108 -1.23 11.85 -29.39
CA VAL A 108 -0.99 13.30 -29.21
C VAL A 108 -0.25 13.90 -30.40
N ARG A 109 0.72 13.18 -31.00
CA ARG A 109 1.39 13.64 -32.23
C ARG A 109 0.40 13.74 -33.39
N ASN A 110 -0.41 12.70 -33.62
CA ASN A 110 -1.42 12.68 -34.66
C ASN A 110 -2.44 13.83 -34.48
N MET A 111 -2.88 14.09 -33.24
CA MET A 111 -3.75 15.22 -32.95
C MET A 111 -3.08 16.57 -33.26
N SER A 112 -1.79 16.72 -32.95
CA SER A 112 -1.04 17.94 -33.28
C SER A 112 -0.94 18.17 -34.78
N GLU A 113 -0.71 17.11 -35.56
CA GLU A 113 -0.68 17.17 -37.03
C GLU A 113 -2.07 17.55 -37.58
N ASN A 114 -3.12 16.87 -37.13
CA ASN A 114 -4.49 17.18 -37.52
C ASN A 114 -4.89 18.63 -37.18
N MET A 115 -4.47 19.15 -36.03
CA MET A 115 -4.72 20.54 -35.63
C MET A 115 -3.95 21.52 -36.51
N ASN A 116 -2.73 21.19 -36.93
CA ASN A 116 -1.97 22.01 -37.88
C ASN A 116 -2.65 22.03 -39.25
N ASP A 117 -3.12 20.90 -39.74
CA ASP A 117 -3.84 20.80 -41.02
C ASP A 117 -5.17 21.57 -40.98
N LEU A 118 -5.90 21.48 -39.86
CA LEU A 118 -7.09 22.28 -39.61
C LEU A 118 -6.77 23.78 -39.66
N ALA A 119 -5.67 24.21 -39.03
CA ALA A 119 -5.26 25.61 -39.03
C ALA A 119 -4.91 26.10 -40.45
N LEU A 120 -4.24 25.27 -41.27
CA LEU A 120 -3.96 25.57 -42.67
C LEU A 120 -5.24 25.70 -43.49
N ASN A 121 -6.19 24.77 -43.32
CA ASN A 121 -7.49 24.81 -43.97
C ASN A 121 -8.27 26.08 -43.61
N ILE A 122 -8.29 26.47 -42.33
CA ILE A 122 -8.94 27.70 -41.86
C ILE A 122 -8.30 28.94 -42.51
N ARG A 123 -6.96 29.00 -42.60
CA ARG A 123 -6.29 30.11 -43.31
C ARG A 123 -6.67 30.15 -44.78
N GLY A 124 -6.74 28.99 -45.44
CA GLY A 124 -7.18 28.89 -46.84
C GLY A 124 -8.61 29.41 -47.03
N MET A 125 -9.54 28.99 -46.15
CA MET A 125 -10.91 29.48 -46.16
C MET A 125 -11.00 30.99 -45.91
N ALA A 126 -10.21 31.52 -44.97
CA ALA A 126 -10.15 32.96 -44.71
C ALA A 126 -9.67 33.75 -45.95
N GLY A 127 -8.66 33.24 -46.66
CA GLY A 127 -8.20 33.82 -47.93
C GLY A 127 -9.30 33.81 -49.00
N ASN A 128 -9.98 32.67 -49.17
CA ASN A 128 -11.09 32.55 -50.13
C ASN A 128 -12.25 33.50 -49.80
N MET A 129 -12.59 33.67 -48.52
CA MET A 129 -13.59 34.64 -48.08
C MET A 129 -13.15 36.08 -48.38
N GLY A 130 -11.87 36.40 -48.21
CA GLY A 130 -11.30 37.70 -48.60
C GLY A 130 -11.51 37.98 -50.10
N THR A 131 -11.11 37.06 -50.97
CA THR A 131 -11.32 37.16 -52.42
C THR A 131 -12.80 37.29 -52.79
N MET A 132 -13.67 36.54 -52.11
CA MET A 132 -15.11 36.61 -52.33
C MET A 132 -15.68 37.98 -51.93
N ASN A 133 -15.23 38.52 -50.80
CA ASN A 133 -15.62 39.85 -50.33
C ASN A 133 -15.18 40.94 -51.31
N ASP A 134 -13.96 40.86 -51.84
CA ASP A 134 -13.47 41.81 -52.86
C ASP A 134 -14.30 41.73 -54.15
N SER A 135 -14.61 40.50 -54.60
CA SER A 135 -15.46 40.26 -55.77
C SER A 135 -16.87 40.83 -55.57
N MET A 136 -17.45 40.64 -54.38
CA MET A 136 -18.76 41.22 -54.02
C MET A 136 -18.71 42.75 -54.00
N SER A 137 -17.64 43.35 -53.48
CA SER A 137 -17.43 44.80 -53.49
C SER A 137 -17.36 45.35 -54.91
N GLN A 138 -16.59 44.71 -55.80
CA GLN A 138 -16.50 45.10 -57.21
C GLN A 138 -17.83 44.94 -57.94
N MET A 139 -18.56 43.86 -57.67
CA MET A 139 -19.90 43.65 -58.20
C MET A 139 -20.86 44.74 -57.72
N ASN A 140 -20.80 45.12 -56.45
CA ASN A 140 -21.63 46.19 -55.90
C ASN A 140 -21.34 47.55 -56.56
N GLN A 141 -20.07 47.89 -56.80
CA GLN A 141 -19.69 49.10 -57.54
C GLN A 141 -20.20 49.08 -58.99
N SER A 142 -20.11 47.91 -59.63
CA SER A 142 -20.60 47.71 -60.99
C SER A 142 -22.13 47.88 -61.06
N MET A 143 -22.85 47.34 -60.08
CA MET A 143 -24.29 47.53 -59.93
C MET A 143 -24.63 49.01 -59.69
N ALA A 144 -23.93 49.71 -58.80
CA ALA A 144 -24.16 51.14 -58.56
C ALA A 144 -23.97 51.98 -59.84
N THR A 145 -22.93 51.69 -60.62
CA THR A 145 -22.66 52.34 -61.91
C THR A 145 -23.76 52.04 -62.93
N MET A 146 -24.22 50.79 -62.98
CA MET A 146 -25.31 50.37 -63.85
C MET A 146 -26.63 51.05 -63.45
N THR A 147 -26.96 51.11 -62.16
CA THR A 147 -28.14 51.83 -61.65
C THR A 147 -28.09 53.31 -62.01
N GLY A 148 -26.92 53.96 -61.85
CA GLY A 148 -26.74 55.35 -62.26
C GLY A 148 -26.94 55.56 -63.77
N THR A 149 -26.41 54.65 -64.58
CA THR A 149 -26.55 54.69 -66.04
C THR A 149 -28.00 54.45 -66.48
N MET A 150 -28.68 53.46 -65.90
CA MET A 150 -30.10 53.20 -66.11
C MET A 150 -30.97 54.39 -65.67
N GLY A 151 -30.61 55.05 -64.57
CA GLY A 151 -31.29 56.26 -64.10
C GLY A 151 -31.19 57.41 -65.11
N ARG A 152 -29.99 57.67 -65.65
CA ARG A 152 -29.79 58.68 -66.71
C ARG A 152 -30.56 58.31 -67.98
N MET A 153 -30.45 57.06 -68.41
CA MET A 153 -31.18 56.55 -69.58
C MET A 153 -32.70 56.67 -69.39
N SER A 154 -33.22 56.45 -68.19
CA SER A 154 -34.64 56.65 -67.87
C SER A 154 -35.05 58.12 -67.99
N VAL A 155 -34.21 59.07 -67.56
CA VAL A 155 -34.45 60.52 -67.74
C VAL A 155 -34.43 60.88 -69.23
N ASP A 156 -33.44 60.39 -69.97
CA ASP A 156 -33.31 60.64 -71.41
C ASP A 156 -34.50 60.08 -72.20
N ILE A 157 -34.93 58.85 -71.89
CA ILE A 157 -36.14 58.23 -72.45
C ILE A 157 -37.37 59.08 -72.12
N ASN A 158 -37.54 59.53 -70.87
CA ASN A 158 -38.66 60.39 -70.51
C ASN A 158 -38.68 61.71 -71.32
N ARG A 159 -37.51 62.32 -71.55
CA ARG A 159 -37.39 63.53 -72.37
C ARG A 159 -37.73 63.28 -73.85
N PHE A 160 -37.36 62.12 -74.39
CA PHE A 160 -37.71 61.72 -75.75
C PHE A 160 -39.20 61.37 -75.92
N THR A 161 -39.78 60.72 -74.91
CA THR A 161 -41.16 60.21 -74.98
C THR A 161 -42.21 61.27 -74.62
N ARG A 162 -41.80 62.35 -73.93
CA ARG A 162 -42.64 63.52 -73.61
C ARG A 162 -41.90 64.84 -73.93
N PRO A 163 -41.69 65.19 -75.20
CA PRO A 163 -40.97 66.40 -75.59
C PRO A 163 -41.71 67.70 -75.23
N GLU A 164 -43.01 67.63 -74.95
CA GLU A 164 -43.89 68.78 -74.81
C GLU A 164 -43.66 69.62 -73.54
N SER A 165 -42.96 69.10 -72.52
CA SER A 165 -42.63 69.90 -71.31
C SER A 165 -41.33 70.72 -71.41
N LEU A 166 -40.54 70.54 -72.48
CA LEU A 166 -39.26 71.22 -72.69
C LEU A 166 -39.31 72.34 -73.74
N MET A 167 -40.46 72.58 -74.37
CA MET A 167 -40.67 73.80 -75.13
C MET A 167 -41.16 74.88 -74.16
N PRO A 168 -40.37 75.92 -73.81
CA PRO A 168 -40.93 77.10 -73.19
C PRO A 168 -41.93 77.67 -74.19
N MET A 169 -43.22 77.54 -73.90
CA MET A 169 -44.23 78.36 -74.57
C MET A 169 -43.85 79.81 -74.26
N SER A 170 -43.17 80.46 -75.20
CA SER A 170 -43.00 81.90 -75.19
C SER A 170 -44.40 82.51 -75.16
N PRO A 171 -44.78 83.29 -74.14
CA PRO A 171 -46.03 84.02 -74.20
C PRO A 171 -45.85 85.09 -75.27
N PHE A 172 -46.60 84.97 -76.36
CA PHE A 172 -46.80 86.06 -77.32
C PHE A 172 -47.44 87.23 -76.57
N ARG A 173 -46.65 88.27 -76.31
CA ARG A 173 -47.09 89.63 -76.01
C ARG A 173 -46.15 90.61 -76.67
#